data_AF-A0A7C3L288-F1
#
_entry.id   AF-A0A7C3L288-F1
#
_cell.length_a   1.000
_cell.length_b   1.000
_cell.length_c   1.000
_cell.angle_alpha   90.00
_cell.angle_beta   90.00
_cell.angle_gamma   90.00
#
_symmetry.space_group_name_H-M   'P 1'
#
loop_
_entity.id
_entity.type
_entity.pdbx_description
1 polymer ?
#
loop_
_entity_poly.entity_id
_entity_poly.type
_entity_poly.pdbx_seq_one_letter_code
_entity_poly.pdbx_strand_id
1 'polypeptide(L)' 'MEIISLPVVVNEKQIDSRYRLVVVGSQRARQLMEGNGPALQTRYKKTTTIALEEFLEGKLEFYTGKEARLAQREA' A
#
# COMPACT_ATOMS: atom_id res chain seq x y z
N MET A 1 6.61 -10.50 -7.06
CA MET A 1 7.35 -11.09 -5.90
C MET A 1 6.46 -12.09 -5.15
N GLU A 2 7.00 -13.17 -4.54
CA GLU A 2 6.23 -14.06 -3.63
C GLU A 2 6.03 -13.38 -2.27
N ILE A 3 5.03 -12.50 -2.18
CA ILE A 3 4.74 -11.69 -0.99
C ILE A 3 4.05 -12.46 0.14
N ILE A 4 3.51 -13.65 -0.13
CA ILE A 4 2.92 -14.54 0.89
C ILE A 4 3.99 -15.50 1.43
N SER A 5 5.16 -14.96 1.75
CA SER A 5 6.24 -15.68 2.41
C SER A 5 6.62 -14.97 3.71
N LEU A 6 6.88 -15.75 4.75
CA LEU A 6 7.30 -15.24 6.06
C LEU A 6 8.84 -15.26 6.11
N PRO A 7 9.51 -14.16 6.50
CA PRO A 7 8.97 -12.84 6.83
C PRO A 7 8.74 -11.97 5.57
N VAL A 8 7.81 -11.01 5.67
CA VAL A 8 7.64 -9.98 4.63
C VAL A 8 8.92 -9.16 4.56
N VAL A 9 9.65 -9.29 3.44
CA VAL A 9 10.89 -8.53 3.20
C VAL A 9 10.51 -7.13 2.75
N VAL A 10 10.92 -6.14 3.54
CA VAL A 10 10.64 -4.73 3.29
C VAL A 10 11.96 -4.01 3.03
N ASN A 11 12.02 -3.24 1.95
CA ASN A 11 13.17 -2.38 1.69
C ASN A 11 13.09 -1.14 2.59
N GLU A 12 14.03 -0.98 3.51
CA GLU A 12 14.14 0.16 4.43
C GLU A 12 14.30 1.51 3.70
N LYS A 13 14.75 1.49 2.43
CA LYS A 13 14.85 2.68 1.59
C LYS A 13 13.49 3.20 1.10
N GLN A 14 12.49 2.32 0.99
CA GLN A 14 11.15 2.69 0.52
C GLN A 14 10.22 3.00 1.69
N ILE A 15 10.47 2.38 2.85
CA ILE A 15 9.59 2.44 4.01
C ILE A 15 10.41 2.72 5.26
N ASP A 16 10.10 3.83 5.92
CA ASP A 16 10.71 4.25 7.17
C ASP A 16 10.23 3.44 8.38
N SER A 17 9.04 2.83 8.31
CA SER A 17 8.45 2.07 9.42
C SER A 17 7.52 0.95 8.97
N ARG A 18 7.67 -0.22 9.60
CA ARG A 18 6.74 -1.36 9.42
C ARG A 18 5.30 -1.03 9.79
N TYR A 19 5.07 -0.08 10.69
CA TYR A 19 3.72 0.38 11.00
C TYR A 19 3.10 1.14 9.81
N ARG A 20 3.92 1.85 9.04
CA ARG A 20 3.44 2.56 7.85
C ARG A 20 2.99 1.61 6.75
N LEU A 21 3.72 0.51 6.55
CA LEU A 21 3.29 -0.57 5.67
C LEU A 21 1.86 -1.03 5.99
N VAL A 22 1.55 -1.24 7.27
CA VAL A 22 0.21 -1.68 7.70
C VAL A 22 -0.85 -0.62 7.44
N VAL A 23 -0.55 0.65 7.76
CA VAL A 23 -1.51 1.76 7.58
C VAL A 23 -1.82 1.99 6.10
N VAL A 24 -0.79 2.12 5.27
CA VAL A 24 -0.95 2.36 3.82
C VAL A 24 -1.60 1.16 3.14
N GLY A 25 -1.13 -0.05 3.47
CA GLY A 25 -1.73 -1.29 2.94
C GLY A 25 -3.21 -1.42 3.30
N SER A 26 -3.61 -1.02 4.50
CA SER A 26 -5.02 -1.06 4.95
C SER A 26 -5.88 -0.01 4.24
N GLN A 27 -5.38 1.22 4.10
CA GLN A 27 -6.07 2.28 3.35
C GLN A 27 -6.24 1.90 1.88
N ARG A 28 -5.19 1.37 1.26
CA ARG A 28 -5.25 0.93 -0.13
C ARG A 28 -6.18 -0.26 -0.32
N ALA A 29 -6.15 -1.24 0.58
CA ALA A 29 -7.08 -2.37 0.53
C ALA A 29 -8.54 -1.91 0.57
N ARG A 30 -8.85 -0.86 1.36
CA ARG A 30 -10.18 -0.25 1.37
C ARG A 30 -10.54 0.40 0.03
N GLN A 31 -9.63 1.17 -0.58
CA GLN A 31 -9.87 1.75 -1.91
C GLN A 31 -10.17 0.68 -2.96
N LEU A 32 -9.43 -0.44 -2.94
CA LEU A 32 -9.67 -1.59 -3.82
C LEU A 32 -11.05 -2.21 -3.59
N MET A 33 -11.52 -2.27 -2.34
CA MET A 33 -12.87 -2.73 -2.00
C MET A 33 -13.96 -1.76 -2.45
N GLU A 34 -13.68 -0.46 -2.47
CA GLU A 34 -14.59 0.59 -2.96
C GLU A 34 -14.67 0.63 -4.50
N GLY A 35 -13.96 -0.26 -5.20
CA GLY A 35 -14.04 -0.41 -6.66
C GLY A 35 -12.90 0.28 -7.42
N ASN A 36 -11.91 0.86 -6.72
CA ASN A 36 -10.69 1.29 -7.40
C ASN A 36 -9.93 0.07 -7.93
N GLY A 37 -9.58 0.10 -9.21
CA GLY A 37 -8.80 -0.97 -9.83
C GLY A 37 -7.39 -1.09 -9.24
N PRO A 38 -6.79 -2.28 -9.30
CA PRO A 38 -5.39 -2.45 -8.95
C PRO A 38 -4.50 -1.65 -9.92
N ALA A 39 -3.48 -1.00 -9.38
CA ALA A 39 -2.45 -0.25 -10.11
C ALA A 39 -1.45 -1.17 -10.83
N LEU A 40 -1.50 -2.48 -10.53
CA LEU A 40 -0.65 -3.51 -11.09
C LEU A 40 -1.49 -4.66 -11.65
N GLN A 41 -0.94 -5.37 -12.64
CA GLN A 41 -1.40 -6.73 -12.89
C GLN A 41 -0.90 -7.63 -11.77
N THR A 42 -1.85 -8.12 -10.98
CA THR A 42 -1.62 -9.00 -9.84
C THR A 42 -2.27 -10.35 -10.09
N ARG A 43 -1.61 -11.41 -9.65
CA ARG A 43 -2.16 -12.78 -9.64
C ARG A 43 -2.99 -13.06 -8.39
N TYR A 44 -2.94 -12.17 -7.40
CA TYR A 44 -3.62 -12.34 -6.13
C TYR A 44 -5.06 -11.83 -6.22
N LYS A 45 -5.98 -12.47 -5.49
CA LYS A 45 -7.39 -12.09 -5.44
C LYS A 45 -7.77 -11.28 -4.20
N LYS A 46 -7.01 -11.42 -3.11
CA LYS A 46 -7.29 -10.73 -1.85
C LYS A 46 -6.81 -9.29 -1.95
N THR A 47 -7.70 -8.34 -1.72
CA THR A 47 -7.40 -6.88 -1.78
C THR A 47 -6.23 -6.50 -0.89
N THR A 48 -6.10 -7.10 0.30
CA THR A 48 -4.98 -6.86 1.20
C THR A 48 -3.65 -7.34 0.63
N THR A 49 -3.63 -8.48 -0.07
CA THR A 49 -2.43 -9.02 -0.70
C THR A 49 -2.02 -8.17 -1.90
N ILE A 50 -3.01 -7.72 -2.68
CA ILE A 50 -2.79 -6.80 -3.80
C ILE A 50 -2.19 -5.47 -3.30
N ALA A 51 -2.77 -4.89 -2.25
CA ALA A 51 -2.28 -3.64 -1.67
C ALA A 51 -0.83 -3.75 -1.16
N LEU A 52 -0.45 -4.89 -0.57
CA LEU A 52 0.93 -5.16 -0.16
C LEU A 52 1.87 -5.29 -1.36
N GLU A 53 1.44 -5.95 -2.44
CA GLU A 53 2.22 -6.05 -3.68
C GLU A 53 2.47 -4.67 -4.29
N GLU A 54 1.39 -3.88 -4.42
CA GLU A 54 1.42 -2.50 -4.92
C GLU A 54 2.39 -1.62 -4.15
N PHE A 55 2.40 -1.76 -2.83
CA PHE A 55 3.26 -0.96 -1.97
C PHE A 55 4.73 -1.38 -2.05
N LEU A 56 5.01 -2.69 -2.05
CA LEU A 56 6.39 -3.21 -2.12
C LEU A 56 7.04 -2.98 -3.49
N GLU A 57 6.25 -3.03 -4.57
CA GLU A 57 6.71 -2.67 -5.93
C GLU A 57 6.88 -1.15 -6.12
N GLY A 58 6.61 -0.34 -5.08
CA GLY A 58 6.83 1.12 -5.11
C GLY A 58 5.86 1.87 -6.02
N LYS A 59 4.67 1.31 -6.24
CA LYS A 59 3.68 1.82 -7.20
C LYS A 59 2.56 2.62 -6.53
N LEU A 60 2.67 2.79 -5.21
CA LEU A 60 1.79 3.62 -4.40
C LEU A 60 2.57 4.80 -3.84
N GLU A 61 2.10 6.00 -4.15
CA GLU A 61 2.54 7.22 -3.49
C GLU A 61 1.72 7.43 -2.22
N PHE A 62 2.38 7.88 -1.16
CA PHE A 62 1.73 8.20 0.10
C PHE A 62 2.27 9.52 0.64
N TYR A 63 1.38 10.33 1.19
CA TYR A 63 1.73 11.61 1.81
C TYR A 63 1.94 11.46 3.30
N THR A 64 2.79 12.31 3.89
CA THR A 64 3.04 12.31 5.32
C THR A 64 2.95 13.71 5.92
N GLY A 65 2.68 13.79 7.22
CA GLY A 65 2.77 15.04 7.99
C GLY A 65 1.81 16.16 7.55
N LYS A 66 2.37 17.25 7.03
CA LYS A 66 1.57 18.44 6.62
C LYS A 66 0.83 18.18 5.30
N GLU A 67 1.44 17.44 4.39
CA GLU A 67 0.88 17.14 3.06
C GLU A 67 -0.33 16.22 3.18
N ALA A 68 -0.25 15.20 4.04
CA ALA A 68 -1.39 14.31 4.30
C ALA A 68 -2.62 15.07 4.84
N ARG A 69 -2.40 16.09 5.68
CA ARG A 69 -3.48 16.93 6.22
C ARG A 69 -4.09 17.86 5.18
N LEU A 70 -3.30 18.31 4.19
CA LEU A 70 -3.80 19.11 3.08
C LEU A 70 -4.64 18.24 2.14
N ALA A 71 -4.11 17.08 1.74
CA ALA A 71 -4.81 16.12 0.89
C ALA A 71 -6.15 15.66 1.49
N GLN A 72 -6.23 15.46 2.81
CA GLN A 72 -7.49 15.12 3.50
C GLN A 72 -8.53 16.24 3.52
N ARG A 73 -8.13 17.51 3.33
CA ARG A 73 -9.07 18.64 3.24
C ARG A 73 -9.58 18.87 1.83
N GLU A 74 -8.79 18.46 0.84
CA GLU A 74 -9.08 18.65 -0.59
C GLU A 74 -9.84 17.46 -1.21
N ALA A 75 -9.82 16.29 -0.58
CA ALA A 75 -10.56 15.09 -0.96
C ALA A 75 -11.98 15.06 -0.37
#